data_AF-M5P5K9-F1
#
_entry.id   AF-M5P5K9-F1
#
_cell.length_a   1.000
_cell.length_b   1.000
_cell.length_c   1.000
_cell.angle_alpha   90.00
_cell.angle_beta   90.00
_cell.angle_gamma   90.00
#
_symmetry.space_group_name_H-M   'P 1'
#
loop_
_entity.id
_entity.type
_entity.pdbx_description
1 polymer ?
#
loop_
_entity_poly.entity_id
_entity_poly.type
_entity_poly.pdbx_seq_one_letter_code
_entity_poly.pdbx_strand_id
1 'polypeptide(L)'
;MKTLDVQALHDAIDHTLKQLKKQSDEMAKVKKSVEAITSLDDALKGKGGDAIRAFYEECHTPFLKFYETFIDEYESALKKIKNALNSLEPNHNGYISQAFLDHDLENGLNAADRTTKNLVSKANATIAKVSHIVDLPDLNDNDFHEHNQKAKKEISNTLEKLHAFDREQTNALNTAESDLETMQNYITRLEKMYTGSKIEITGY
;
A
#
# COMPACT_ATOMS: atom_id res chain seq x y z
N MET A 1 14.66 5.86 3.86
CA MET A 1 13.95 7.14 4.14
C MET A 1 12.62 7.07 3.42
N LYS A 2 11.49 7.35 4.10
CA LYS A 2 10.16 7.16 3.51
C LYS A 2 9.66 8.41 2.79
N THR A 3 8.92 8.19 1.71
CA THR A 3 8.25 9.24 0.95
C THR A 3 6.86 8.72 0.58
N LEU A 4 5.85 9.53 0.84
CA LEU A 4 4.49 9.29 0.36
C LEU A 4 4.18 10.28 -0.77
N ASP A 5 3.92 9.74 -1.95
CA ASP A 5 3.31 10.45 -3.07
C ASP A 5 1.89 9.91 -3.22
N VAL A 6 0.90 10.73 -2.85
CA VAL A 6 -0.50 10.30 -2.77
C VAL A 6 -1.07 9.99 -4.16
N GLN A 7 -0.75 10.82 -5.14
CA GLN A 7 -1.22 10.63 -6.51
C GLN A 7 -0.64 9.34 -7.10
N ALA A 8 0.67 9.15 -7.00
CA ALA A 8 1.33 7.96 -7.52
C ALA A 8 0.78 6.67 -6.91
N LEU A 9 0.52 6.67 -5.59
CA LEU A 9 -0.05 5.50 -4.92
C LEU A 9 -1.51 5.24 -5.33
N HIS A 10 -2.35 6.29 -5.45
CA HIS A 10 -3.71 6.16 -5.98
C HIS A 10 -3.71 5.57 -7.39
N ASP A 11 -2.88 6.11 -8.27
CA ASP A 11 -2.79 5.68 -9.67
C ASP A 11 -2.32 4.22 -9.78
N ALA A 12 -1.34 3.81 -8.97
CA ALA A 12 -0.86 2.43 -8.91
C ALA A 12 -1.96 1.47 -8.43
N ILE A 13 -2.72 1.85 -7.40
CA ILE A 13 -3.85 1.06 -6.89
C ILE A 13 -4.93 0.93 -7.97
N ASP A 14 -5.35 2.03 -8.58
CA ASP A 14 -6.40 2.03 -9.61
C ASP A 14 -5.99 1.27 -10.86
N HIS A 15 -4.72 1.35 -11.25
CA HIS A 15 -4.18 0.56 -12.33
C HIS A 15 -4.25 -0.94 -12.00
N THR A 16 -3.79 -1.33 -10.81
CA THR A 16 -3.81 -2.73 -10.36
C THR A 16 -5.23 -3.27 -10.28
N LEU A 17 -6.17 -2.52 -9.72
CA LEU A 17 -7.60 -2.90 -9.66
C LEU A 17 -8.19 -3.16 -11.05
N LYS A 18 -7.85 -2.33 -12.05
CA LYS A 18 -8.27 -2.56 -13.44
C LYS A 18 -7.65 -3.84 -14.03
N GLN A 19 -6.39 -4.14 -13.71
CA GLN A 19 -5.74 -5.38 -14.15
C GLN A 19 -6.38 -6.61 -13.51
N LEU A 20 -6.64 -6.59 -12.20
CA LEU A 20 -7.29 -7.69 -11.48
C LEU A 20 -8.67 -8.00 -12.06
N LYS A 21 -9.45 -6.96 -12.38
CA LYS A 21 -10.75 -7.13 -13.06
C LYS A 21 -10.59 -7.81 -14.43
N LYS A 22 -9.65 -7.35 -15.25
CA LYS A 22 -9.38 -7.96 -16.56
C LYS A 22 -8.97 -9.43 -16.42
N GLN A 23 -8.10 -9.73 -15.45
CA GLN A 23 -7.66 -11.09 -15.16
C GLN A 23 -8.81 -11.98 -14.68
N SER A 24 -9.72 -11.47 -13.86
CA SER A 24 -10.93 -12.18 -13.43
C SER A 24 -11.81 -12.54 -14.64
N ASP A 25 -12.03 -11.59 -15.56
CA ASP A 25 -12.80 -11.84 -16.78
C ASP A 25 -12.15 -12.88 -17.70
N GLU A 26 -10.82 -12.89 -17.79
CA GLU A 26 -10.06 -13.90 -18.53
C GLU A 26 -10.14 -15.27 -17.86
N MET A 27 -10.00 -15.32 -16.54
CA MET A 27 -10.06 -16.57 -15.77
C MET A 27 -11.44 -17.21 -15.80
N ALA A 28 -12.51 -16.40 -15.82
CA ALA A 28 -13.87 -16.89 -16.00
C ALA A 28 -14.06 -17.62 -17.34
N LYS A 29 -13.35 -17.23 -18.40
CA LYS A 29 -13.38 -17.94 -19.70
C LYS A 29 -12.62 -19.26 -19.63
N VAL A 30 -11.49 -19.29 -18.94
CA VAL A 30 -10.73 -20.53 -18.69
C VAL A 30 -11.58 -21.51 -17.91
N LYS A 31 -12.23 -21.07 -16.83
CA LYS A 31 -13.15 -21.87 -16.03
C LYS A 31 -14.27 -22.50 -16.84
N LYS A 32 -14.96 -21.70 -17.68
CA LYS A 32 -15.97 -22.23 -18.60
C LYS A 32 -15.42 -23.28 -19.57
N SER A 33 -14.18 -23.10 -20.02
CA SER A 33 -13.53 -24.06 -20.92
C SER A 33 -13.19 -25.36 -20.20
N VAL A 34 -12.72 -25.28 -18.95
CA VAL A 34 -12.49 -26.46 -18.09
C VAL A 34 -13.80 -27.20 -17.82
N GLU A 35 -14.85 -26.49 -17.41
CA GLU A 35 -16.19 -27.04 -17.18
C GLU A 35 -16.77 -27.73 -18.45
N ALA A 36 -16.52 -27.15 -19.63
CA ALA A 36 -16.92 -27.76 -20.88
C ALA A 36 -16.20 -29.10 -21.11
N ILE A 37 -14.90 -29.20 -20.84
CA ILE A 37 -14.12 -30.44 -20.96
C ILE A 37 -14.60 -31.49 -19.97
N THR A 38 -14.83 -31.10 -18.71
CA THR A 38 -15.29 -32.04 -17.66
C THR A 38 -16.72 -32.51 -17.88
N SER A 39 -17.46 -31.84 -18.77
CA SER A 39 -18.81 -32.23 -19.21
C SER A 39 -18.84 -33.05 -20.52
N LEU A 40 -17.69 -33.41 -21.12
CA LEU A 40 -17.62 -34.23 -22.35
C LEU A 40 -17.78 -35.73 -22.05
N ASP A 41 -18.78 -36.13 -21.28
CA ASP A 41 -19.08 -37.54 -20.99
C ASP A 41 -19.48 -38.32 -22.24
N ASP A 42 -20.14 -37.65 -23.19
CA ASP A 42 -20.54 -38.26 -24.45
C ASP A 42 -19.42 -38.46 -25.47
N ALA A 43 -18.40 -37.60 -25.45
CA ALA A 43 -17.30 -37.60 -26.40
C ALA A 43 -16.02 -38.27 -25.84
N LEU A 44 -15.70 -38.06 -24.56
CA LEU A 44 -14.53 -38.63 -23.90
C LEU A 44 -14.89 -39.91 -23.14
N LYS A 45 -15.34 -40.96 -23.83
CA LYS A 45 -15.81 -42.19 -23.18
C LYS A 45 -14.70 -43.16 -22.79
N GLY A 46 -15.00 -44.02 -21.81
CA GLY A 46 -14.11 -45.09 -21.33
C GLY A 46 -12.95 -44.57 -20.48
N LYS A 47 -12.14 -45.49 -19.95
CA LYS A 47 -11.12 -45.20 -18.91
C LYS A 47 -10.19 -44.02 -19.25
N GLY A 48 -9.75 -43.90 -20.51
CA GLY A 48 -8.89 -42.79 -20.93
C GLY A 48 -9.61 -41.44 -20.94
N GLY A 49 -10.85 -41.42 -21.43
CA GLY A 49 -11.65 -40.20 -21.43
C GLY A 49 -12.11 -39.79 -20.03
N ASP A 50 -12.46 -40.76 -19.19
CA ASP A 50 -12.74 -40.54 -17.77
C ASP A 50 -11.54 -39.92 -17.05
N ALA A 51 -10.32 -40.42 -17.33
CA ALA A 51 -9.09 -39.87 -16.77
C ALA A 51 -8.80 -38.44 -17.23
N ILE A 52 -9.06 -38.09 -18.50
CA ILE A 52 -8.91 -36.72 -19.00
C ILE A 52 -9.88 -35.78 -18.26
N ARG A 53 -11.16 -36.16 -18.15
CA ARG A 53 -12.15 -35.33 -17.43
C ARG A 53 -11.78 -35.19 -15.95
N ALA A 54 -11.42 -36.28 -15.29
CA ALA A 54 -10.97 -36.26 -13.90
C ALA A 54 -9.76 -35.35 -13.70
N PHE A 55 -8.79 -35.38 -14.62
CA PHE A 55 -7.62 -34.50 -14.52
C PHE A 55 -7.98 -33.01 -14.62
N TYR A 56 -8.88 -32.61 -15.51
CA TYR A 56 -9.34 -31.22 -15.56
C TYR A 56 -10.16 -30.83 -14.31
N GLU A 57 -11.05 -31.71 -13.86
CA GLU A 57 -11.89 -31.46 -12.68
C GLU A 57 -11.05 -31.39 -11.39
N GLU A 58 -10.14 -32.34 -11.18
CA GLU A 58 -9.39 -32.47 -9.93
C GLU A 58 -8.15 -31.56 -9.87
N CYS A 59 -7.54 -31.23 -11.01
CA CYS A 59 -6.32 -30.44 -11.04
C CYS A 59 -6.56 -28.97 -11.42
N HIS A 60 -7.55 -28.65 -12.26
CA HIS A 60 -7.73 -27.26 -12.73
C HIS A 60 -8.83 -26.53 -11.94
N THR A 61 -9.96 -27.19 -11.66
CA THR A 61 -11.06 -26.55 -10.92
C THR A 61 -10.64 -26.00 -9.55
N PRO A 62 -9.83 -26.69 -8.72
CA PRO A 62 -9.39 -26.13 -7.44
C PRO A 62 -8.48 -24.92 -7.60
N PHE A 63 -7.57 -24.92 -8.58
CA PHE A 63 -6.72 -23.77 -8.88
C PHE A 63 -7.56 -22.55 -9.27
N LEU A 64 -8.53 -22.74 -10.16
CA LEU A 64 -9.39 -21.65 -10.63
C LEU A 64 -10.22 -21.05 -9.50
N LYS A 65 -10.75 -21.88 -8.59
CA LYS A 65 -11.44 -21.41 -7.39
C LYS A 65 -10.51 -20.62 -6.46
N PHE A 66 -9.29 -21.11 -6.25
CA PHE A 66 -8.29 -20.40 -5.44
C PHE A 66 -7.94 -19.05 -6.06
N TYR A 67 -7.77 -18.98 -7.38
CA TYR A 67 -7.51 -17.75 -8.11
C TYR A 67 -8.66 -16.74 -7.95
N GLU A 68 -9.92 -17.18 -8.05
CA GLU A 68 -11.10 -16.32 -7.82
C GLU A 68 -11.05 -15.70 -6.41
N THR A 69 -10.81 -16.51 -5.37
CA THR A 69 -10.67 -16.01 -3.99
C THR A 69 -9.51 -15.03 -3.84
N PHE A 70 -8.35 -15.33 -4.42
CA PHE A 70 -7.20 -14.44 -4.38
C PHE A 70 -7.51 -13.06 -4.97
N ILE A 71 -8.16 -13.01 -6.14
CA ILE A 71 -8.51 -11.74 -6.78
C ILE A 71 -9.41 -10.90 -5.86
N ASP A 72 -10.45 -11.52 -5.28
CA ASP A 72 -11.39 -10.85 -4.39
C ASP A 72 -10.70 -10.30 -3.12
N GLU A 73 -9.82 -11.09 -2.51
CA GLU A 73 -9.08 -10.70 -1.31
C GLU A 73 -8.07 -9.59 -1.60
N TYR A 74 -7.33 -9.70 -2.72
CA TYR A 74 -6.36 -8.69 -3.10
C TYR A 74 -7.04 -7.36 -3.48
N GLU A 75 -8.14 -7.40 -4.23
CA GLU A 75 -8.95 -6.22 -4.52
C GLU A 75 -9.47 -5.55 -3.24
N SER A 76 -9.93 -6.35 -2.27
CA SER A 76 -10.37 -5.86 -0.95
C SER A 76 -9.23 -5.18 -0.18
N ALA A 77 -8.04 -5.78 -0.17
CA ALA A 77 -6.86 -5.18 0.46
C ALA A 77 -6.48 -3.85 -0.18
N LEU A 78 -6.41 -3.79 -1.51
CA LEU A 78 -6.10 -2.56 -2.25
C LEU A 78 -7.12 -1.42 -1.97
N LYS A 79 -8.42 -1.75 -1.91
CA LYS A 79 -9.45 -0.77 -1.54
C LYS A 79 -9.29 -0.24 -0.12
N LYS A 80 -8.92 -1.11 0.83
CA LYS A 80 -8.65 -0.69 2.22
C LYS A 80 -7.43 0.23 2.30
N ILE A 81 -6.35 -0.09 1.58
CA ILE A 81 -5.16 0.77 1.48
C ILE A 81 -5.53 2.13 0.91
N LYS A 82 -6.35 2.17 -0.15
CA LYS A 82 -6.83 3.43 -0.74
C LYS A 82 -7.62 4.30 0.26
N ASN A 83 -8.46 3.69 1.08
CA ASN A 83 -9.21 4.39 2.12
C ASN A 83 -8.30 4.89 3.26
N ALA A 84 -7.34 4.07 3.69
CA ALA A 84 -6.34 4.46 4.68
C ALA A 84 -5.48 5.64 4.17
N LEU A 85 -5.11 5.63 2.88
CA LEU A 85 -4.37 6.72 2.23
C LEU A 85 -5.15 8.04 2.31
N ASN A 86 -6.43 8.02 1.92
CA ASN A 86 -7.30 9.19 2.01
C ASN A 86 -7.50 9.69 3.45
N SER A 87 -7.42 8.81 4.45
CA SER A 87 -7.53 9.19 5.86
C SER A 87 -6.23 9.81 6.40
N LEU A 88 -5.08 9.36 5.91
CA LEU A 88 -3.78 9.92 6.25
C LEU A 88 -3.58 11.29 5.58
N GLU A 89 -3.81 11.37 4.28
CA GLU A 89 -3.65 12.57 3.47
C GLU A 89 -4.77 12.64 2.42
N PRO A 90 -5.83 13.45 2.66
CA PRO A 90 -6.98 13.55 1.77
C PRO A 90 -6.68 14.38 0.50
N ASN A 91 -5.61 15.19 0.49
CA ASN A 91 -5.23 15.93 -0.70
C ASN A 91 -4.67 14.98 -1.75
N HIS A 92 -5.29 14.94 -2.93
CA HIS A 92 -4.86 14.08 -4.02
C HIS A 92 -3.42 14.37 -4.48
N ASN A 93 -2.96 15.62 -4.36
CA ASN A 93 -1.60 16.03 -4.67
C ASN A 93 -0.72 16.09 -3.41
N GLY A 94 -1.13 15.39 -2.35
CA GLY A 94 -0.42 15.32 -1.08
C GLY A 94 0.95 14.66 -1.25
N TYR A 95 1.93 15.21 -0.55
CA TYR A 95 3.30 14.72 -0.59
C TYR A 95 3.94 14.84 0.79
N ILE A 96 4.43 13.73 1.32
CA ILE A 96 5.11 13.68 2.61
C ILE A 96 6.52 13.15 2.39
N SER A 97 7.51 14.00 2.61
CA SER A 97 8.92 13.62 2.62
C SER A 97 9.43 13.55 4.05
N GLN A 98 9.76 12.34 4.52
CA GLN A 98 10.37 12.17 5.83
C GLN A 98 11.66 12.98 5.97
N ALA A 99 12.50 13.00 4.93
CA ALA A 99 13.76 13.78 4.90
C ALA A 99 13.53 15.25 5.25
N PHE A 100 12.55 15.83 4.57
CA PHE A 100 12.24 17.24 4.68
C PHE A 100 11.68 17.55 6.06
N LEU A 101 10.80 16.69 6.58
CA LEU A 101 10.20 16.86 7.91
C LEU A 101 11.22 16.69 9.05
N ASP A 102 11.99 15.59 9.03
CA ASP A 102 12.97 15.25 10.08
C ASP A 102 14.17 16.19 10.09
N HIS A 103 14.60 16.71 8.94
CA HIS A 103 15.83 17.50 8.85
C HIS A 103 15.55 18.95 8.48
N ASP A 104 15.08 19.21 7.26
CA ASP A 104 15.07 20.57 6.71
C ASP A 104 14.11 21.47 7.48
N LEU A 105 12.89 20.99 7.73
CA LEU A 105 11.85 21.73 8.42
C LEU A 105 12.16 21.87 9.91
N GLU A 106 12.60 20.79 10.58
CA GLU A 106 12.99 20.87 11.99
C GLU A 106 14.16 21.86 12.20
N ASN A 107 15.19 21.82 11.33
CA ASN A 107 16.29 22.77 11.35
C ASN A 107 15.83 24.20 11.07
N GLY A 108 14.92 24.38 10.11
CA GLY A 108 14.31 25.68 9.82
C GLY A 108 13.59 26.27 11.03
N LEU A 109 12.77 25.48 11.73
CA LEU A 109 12.07 25.86 12.95
C LEU A 109 13.05 26.19 14.10
N ASN A 110 14.13 25.44 14.23
CA ASN A 110 15.20 25.72 15.20
C ASN A 110 15.94 27.03 14.89
N ALA A 111 16.22 27.30 13.62
CA ALA A 111 16.86 28.54 13.18
C ALA A 111 15.95 29.75 13.38
N ALA A 112 14.66 29.60 13.08
CA ALA A 112 13.67 30.65 13.28
C ALA A 112 13.52 31.00 14.77
N ASP A 113 13.42 30.01 15.66
CA ASP A 113 13.39 30.21 17.13
C ASP A 113 14.58 30.99 17.65
N ARG A 114 15.80 30.60 17.26
CA ARG A 114 17.03 31.29 17.66
C ARG A 114 17.07 32.73 17.14
N THR A 115 16.63 32.94 15.91
CA THR A 115 16.64 34.26 15.26
C THR A 115 15.65 35.20 15.92
N THR A 116 14.41 34.75 16.16
CA THR A 116 13.37 35.53 16.83
C THR A 116 13.81 35.94 18.23
N LYS A 117 14.31 34.99 19.05
CA LYS A 117 14.84 35.27 20.40
C LYS A 117 15.94 36.33 20.39
N ASN A 118 16.86 36.23 19.43
CA ASN A 118 17.96 37.19 19.30
C ASN A 118 17.44 38.59 18.93
N LEU A 119 16.49 38.68 17.99
CA LEU A 119 15.91 39.95 17.56
C LEU A 119 15.10 40.62 18.69
N VAL A 120 14.26 39.86 19.41
CA VAL A 120 13.50 40.37 20.56
C VAL A 120 14.44 40.85 21.66
N SER A 121 15.47 40.08 22.00
CA SER A 121 16.48 40.49 22.99
C SER A 121 17.19 41.79 22.61
N LYS A 122 17.58 41.94 21.34
CA LYS A 122 18.21 43.18 20.83
C LYS A 122 17.27 44.38 20.84
N ALA A 123 16.01 44.17 20.46
CA ALA A 123 14.99 45.22 20.47
C ALA A 123 14.75 45.70 21.90
N ASN A 124 14.55 44.80 22.86
CA ASN A 124 14.36 45.14 24.27
C ASN A 124 15.59 45.83 24.86
N ALA A 125 16.81 45.40 24.50
CA ALA A 125 18.03 46.11 24.88
C ALA A 125 18.11 47.54 24.30
N THR A 126 17.46 47.80 23.16
CA THR A 126 17.39 49.14 22.55
C THR A 126 16.30 49.98 23.21
N ILE A 127 15.12 49.41 23.47
CA ILE A 127 14.04 50.02 24.25
C ILE A 127 14.55 50.48 25.61
N ALA A 128 15.29 49.61 26.31
CA ALA A 128 15.86 49.92 27.62
C ALA A 128 16.80 51.14 27.61
N LYS A 129 17.49 51.44 26.49
CA LYS A 129 18.38 52.62 26.37
C LYS A 129 17.62 53.94 26.33
N VAL A 130 16.40 53.94 25.79
CA VAL A 130 15.58 55.16 25.63
C VAL A 130 14.46 55.29 26.67
N SER A 131 14.36 54.34 27.60
CA SER A 131 13.35 54.28 28.66
C SER A 131 13.28 55.53 29.56
N HIS A 132 14.39 56.27 29.68
CA HIS A 132 14.45 57.54 30.41
C HIS A 132 13.78 58.72 29.69
N ILE A 133 13.53 58.59 28.38
CA ILE A 133 12.92 59.62 27.53
C ILE A 133 11.45 59.30 27.28
N VAL A 134 11.14 58.03 27.04
CA VAL A 134 9.80 57.54 26.68
C VAL A 134 9.57 56.17 27.28
N ASP A 135 8.37 55.96 27.83
CA ASP A 135 7.93 54.66 28.33
C ASP A 135 7.44 53.81 27.16
N LEU A 136 8.13 52.70 26.90
CA LEU A 136 7.85 51.77 25.81
C LEU A 136 7.75 50.35 26.39
N PRO A 137 6.74 49.57 25.99
CA PRO A 137 6.61 48.19 26.45
C PRO A 137 7.71 47.29 25.86
N ASP A 138 8.13 46.28 26.62
CA ASP A 138 9.01 45.22 26.12
C ASP A 138 8.28 44.35 25.08
N LEU A 139 9.04 43.88 24.10
CA LEU A 139 8.58 42.88 23.16
C LEU A 139 8.66 41.49 23.80
N ASN A 140 7.71 40.61 23.47
CA ASN A 140 7.73 39.19 23.82
C ASN A 140 7.56 38.33 22.56
N ASP A 141 8.17 37.15 22.57
CA ASP A 141 8.12 36.14 21.51
C ASP A 141 7.43 34.84 21.95
N ASN A 142 6.63 34.87 23.02
CA ASN A 142 5.97 33.69 23.59
C ASN A 142 5.04 33.01 22.56
N ASP A 143 4.20 33.80 21.88
CA ASP A 143 3.26 33.28 20.87
C ASP A 143 4.02 32.58 19.73
N PHE A 144 5.13 33.18 19.28
CA PHE A 144 5.99 32.57 18.27
C PHE A 144 6.57 31.25 18.77
N HIS A 145 7.08 31.22 20.01
CA HIS A 145 7.65 30.01 20.60
C HIS A 145 6.61 28.90 20.73
N GLU A 146 5.40 29.22 21.18
CA GLU A 146 4.29 28.26 21.28
C GLU A 146 3.94 27.67 19.91
N HIS A 147 3.78 28.51 18.89
CA HIS A 147 3.51 28.04 17.54
C HIS A 147 4.65 27.21 16.95
N ASN A 148 5.92 27.56 17.25
CA ASN A 148 7.08 26.79 16.82
C ASN A 148 7.13 25.40 17.47
N GLN A 149 6.80 25.30 18.76
CA GLN A 149 6.69 24.01 19.45
C GLN A 149 5.53 23.17 18.92
N LYS A 150 4.38 23.81 18.64
CA LYS A 150 3.25 23.14 17.99
C LYS A 150 3.65 22.58 16.63
N ALA A 151 4.37 23.34 15.81
CA ALA A 151 4.85 22.87 14.51
C ALA A 151 5.75 21.62 14.63
N LYS A 152 6.69 21.60 15.58
CA LYS A 152 7.52 20.42 15.85
C LYS A 152 6.72 19.20 16.29
N LYS A 153 5.69 19.40 17.11
CA LYS A 153 4.78 18.33 17.51
C LYS A 153 4.01 17.78 16.31
N GLU A 154 3.50 18.65 15.43
CA GLU A 154 2.80 18.20 14.22
C GLU A 154 3.72 17.44 13.25
N ILE A 155 5.00 17.84 13.14
CA ILE A 155 6.01 17.08 12.38
C ILE A 155 6.13 15.66 12.95
N SER A 156 6.34 15.55 14.25
CA SER A 156 6.48 14.24 14.94
C SER A 156 5.23 13.37 14.74
N ASN A 157 4.04 13.94 14.94
CA ASN A 157 2.77 13.24 14.73
C ASN A 157 2.61 12.76 13.28
N THR A 158 3.02 13.57 12.30
CA THR A 158 2.92 13.24 10.87
C THR A 158 3.84 12.07 10.52
N LEU A 159 5.05 12.08 11.06
CA LEU A 159 6.02 10.99 10.87
C LEU A 159 5.54 9.69 11.50
N GLU A 160 5.02 9.75 12.72
CA GLU A 160 4.43 8.57 13.38
C GLU A 160 3.30 7.96 12.55
N LYS A 161 2.39 8.80 12.04
CA LYS A 161 1.30 8.35 11.17
C LYS A 161 1.82 7.77 9.85
N LEU A 162 2.84 8.37 9.24
CA LEU A 162 3.47 7.86 8.02
C LEU A 162 4.07 6.47 8.25
N HIS A 163 4.78 6.28 9.36
CA HIS A 163 5.37 5.00 9.73
C HIS A 163 4.31 3.94 10.05
N ALA A 164 3.26 4.31 10.78
CA ALA A 164 2.14 3.42 11.08
C ALA A 164 1.43 2.99 9.80
N PHE A 165 1.09 3.95 8.93
CA PHE A 165 0.47 3.69 7.64
C PHE A 165 1.30 2.72 6.81
N ASP A 166 2.58 2.99 6.61
CA ASP A 166 3.47 2.13 5.85
C ASP A 166 3.50 0.68 6.39
N ARG A 167 3.66 0.53 7.71
CA ARG A 167 3.70 -0.78 8.36
C ARG A 167 2.38 -1.53 8.19
N GLU A 168 1.26 -0.87 8.48
CA GLU A 168 -0.07 -1.48 8.42
C GLU A 168 -0.47 -1.86 6.99
N GLN A 169 -0.24 -0.96 6.03
CA GLN A 169 -0.61 -1.19 4.64
C GLN A 169 0.31 -2.22 3.97
N THR A 170 1.61 -2.26 4.33
CA THR A 170 2.50 -3.35 3.88
C THR A 170 2.01 -4.69 4.42
N ASN A 171 1.68 -4.77 5.71
CA ASN A 171 1.18 -6.02 6.30
C ASN A 171 -0.16 -6.47 5.69
N ALA A 172 -1.01 -5.54 5.26
CA ALA A 172 -2.26 -5.86 4.59
C ALA A 172 -2.06 -6.59 3.24
N LEU A 173 -0.84 -6.55 2.68
CA LEU A 173 -0.48 -7.23 1.43
C LEU A 173 0.19 -8.60 1.64
N ASN A 174 0.59 -8.95 2.87
CA ASN A 174 1.30 -10.21 3.14
C ASN A 174 0.49 -11.45 2.73
N THR A 175 -0.84 -11.43 2.92
CA THR A 175 -1.71 -12.53 2.49
C THR A 175 -1.68 -12.68 0.97
N ALA A 176 -1.80 -11.58 0.23
CA ALA A 176 -1.75 -11.60 -1.23
C ALA A 176 -0.38 -12.11 -1.74
N GLU A 177 0.72 -11.73 -1.08
CA GLU A 177 2.06 -12.24 -1.39
C GLU A 177 2.15 -13.76 -1.18
N SER A 178 1.70 -14.26 -0.02
CA SER A 178 1.66 -15.69 0.30
C SER A 178 0.77 -16.50 -0.65
N ASP A 179 -0.37 -15.93 -1.06
CA ASP A 179 -1.28 -16.57 -2.01
C ASP A 179 -0.68 -16.63 -3.41
N LEU A 180 0.04 -15.59 -3.84
CA LEU A 180 0.80 -15.59 -5.09
C LEU A 180 1.88 -16.69 -5.10
N GLU A 181 2.64 -16.85 -4.02
CA GLU A 181 3.59 -17.96 -3.90
C GLU A 181 2.89 -19.32 -3.97
N THR A 182 1.75 -19.45 -3.30
CA THR A 182 0.95 -20.68 -3.32
C THR A 182 0.45 -20.99 -4.73
N MET A 183 -0.04 -19.99 -5.47
CA MET A 183 -0.45 -20.14 -6.87
C MET A 183 0.71 -20.54 -7.77
N GLN A 184 1.88 -19.92 -7.63
CA GLN A 184 3.08 -20.28 -8.42
C GLN A 184 3.50 -21.73 -8.18
N ASN A 185 3.49 -22.18 -6.92
CA ASN A 185 3.77 -23.57 -6.57
C ASN A 185 2.74 -24.53 -7.17
N TYR A 186 1.46 -24.14 -7.15
CA TYR A 186 0.39 -24.93 -7.76
C TYR A 186 0.59 -25.08 -9.28
N ILE A 187 0.86 -23.98 -10.00
CA ILE A 187 1.13 -23.98 -11.45
C ILE A 187 2.34 -24.87 -11.74
N THR A 188 3.44 -24.71 -11.00
CA THR A 188 4.65 -25.54 -11.17
C THR A 188 4.35 -27.03 -11.00
N ARG A 189 3.46 -27.38 -10.06
CA ARG A 189 3.04 -28.77 -9.85
C ARG A 189 2.16 -29.27 -11.00
N LEU A 190 1.24 -28.44 -11.51
CA LEU A 190 0.43 -28.77 -12.69
C LEU A 190 1.33 -29.02 -13.92
N GLU A 191 2.30 -28.14 -14.19
CA GLU A 191 3.22 -28.28 -15.31
C GLU A 191 4.02 -29.60 -15.25
N LYS A 192 4.44 -30.02 -14.05
CA LYS A 192 5.10 -31.31 -13.83
C LYS A 192 4.18 -32.50 -14.11
N MET A 193 2.88 -32.38 -13.85
CA MET A 193 1.92 -33.43 -14.18
C MET A 193 1.80 -33.61 -15.70
N TYR A 194 1.89 -32.53 -16.49
CA TYR A 194 1.89 -32.58 -17.95
C TYR A 194 3.21 -33.08 -18.57
N THR A 195 4.35 -32.77 -17.95
CA THR A 195 5.70 -33.02 -18.51
C THR A 195 6.42 -34.22 -17.91
N GLY A 196 5.89 -34.81 -16.84
CA GLY A 196 6.44 -35.98 -16.18
C GLY A 196 6.38 -37.25 -17.04
N SER A 197 7.40 -38.09 -16.91
CA SER A 197 7.46 -39.42 -17.54
C SER A 197 6.25 -40.26 -17.13
N LYS A 198 5.30 -40.41 -18.07
CA LYS A 198 4.04 -41.15 -17.94
C LYS A 198 3.14 -40.62 -16.81
N ILE A 199 2.12 -39.85 -17.18
CA ILE A 199 0.81 -40.05 -16.57
C ILE A 199 0.42 -41.50 -16.92
N GLU A 200 0.76 -42.45 -16.04
CA GLU A 200 0.24 -43.79 -16.14
C GLU A 200 -1.26 -43.72 -15.85
N ILE A 201 -2.05 -43.65 -16.92
CA ILE A 201 -3.52 -43.82 -16.92
C ILE A 201 -3.83 -45.30 -16.63
N THR A 202 -3.24 -45.86 -15.57
CA THR A 202 -3.39 -47.28 -15.19
C THR A 202 -3.68 -47.46 -13.70
N GLY A 203 -4.02 -46.40 -12.97
CA GLY A 203 -4.20 -46.48 -11.53
C GLY A 203 -5.31 -45.59 -10.94
N TYR A 204 -6.50 -45.63 -11.52
CA TYR A 204 -7.77 -45.38 -10.81
C TYR A 204 -8.80 -46.43 -11.27
#